data_AF-A0A9W8NLR3-F1
#
_entry.id   AF-A0A9W8NLR3-F1
#
_cell.length_a   1.000
_cell.length_b   1.000
_cell.length_c   1.000
_cell.angle_alpha   90.00
_cell.angle_beta   90.00
_cell.angle_gamma   90.00
#
_symmetry.space_group_name_H-M   'P 1'
#
loop_
_entity.id
_entity.type
_entity.pdbx_description
1 polymer ?
#
loop_
_entity_poly.entity_id
_entity_poly.type
_entity_poly.pdbx_seq_one_letter_code
_entity_poly.pdbx_strand_id
1 'polypeptide(L)'
;MMESSSEIFSWLFVTFVSVALIPLTVVIYRLTLHPLSRFPGPKVAAATRYFEGYYDAIQNGKYTHKIAKMHGEYVMPAILTPYTTEKVAGTNHDVHKRRRAAMNPFFSKASVASRQQVVQELTTQLCHRLDNLISREVKLAAALGAFTRDVATEFLLGKSFDNLGAEDFSAGVGNTLQESGAIWRITKHFRWYGPLIQSVPTWVVKKIGDPGIVECLGFVEDMANTTKAIHAASTNRNTVQDATTIVDTILDSDLPPTEKTPDRLKDEIITVAGAAFETTAYSLCKILYHVYADPEVLRRLRAELVAAGVAGTDASLAKLEKLPYLTAVLTEGLRLSPAIATRMARVAPDRDLTYVKWKIPSGTPVGMTLMLMHTDPDLYADPLHFEPDRWLGQGSKAHKAYAPFGQGTRMCIGMHLAWAELYIAIASLVIRFDFKFSPEALKDVTWASDQFTIGTEARNRLKAVVRRFNP
;
A
#
# COMPACT_ATOMS: atom_id res chain seq x y z
N MET A 1 -24.87 3.15 56.60
CA MET A 1 -23.80 2.36 55.94
C MET A 1 -24.32 1.08 55.25
N MET A 2 -25.38 0.41 55.74
CA MET A 2 -25.92 -0.81 55.10
C MET A 2 -26.77 -0.59 53.83
N GLU A 3 -27.39 0.59 53.64
CA GLU A 3 -28.12 0.89 52.39
C GLU A 3 -27.20 1.15 51.18
N SER A 4 -26.00 1.69 51.42
CA SER A 4 -25.03 1.95 50.35
C SER A 4 -24.44 0.65 49.77
N SER A 5 -24.30 -0.40 50.57
CA SER A 5 -23.75 -1.67 50.10
C SER A 5 -24.76 -2.46 49.26
N SER A 6 -26.05 -2.46 49.60
CA SER A 6 -27.09 -3.13 48.79
C SER A 6 -27.28 -2.49 47.42
N GLU A 7 -27.21 -1.15 47.33
CA GLU A 7 -27.23 -0.46 46.04
C GLU A 7 -26.02 -0.80 45.19
N ILE A 8 -24.82 -0.81 45.76
CA ILE A 8 -23.59 -1.20 45.04
C ILE A 8 -23.71 -2.64 44.50
N PHE A 9 -24.20 -3.59 45.30
CA PHE A 9 -24.43 -4.97 44.85
C PHE A 9 -25.47 -5.05 43.73
N SER A 10 -26.54 -4.26 43.79
CA SER A 10 -27.56 -4.20 42.75
C SER A 10 -26.99 -3.64 41.44
N TRP A 11 -26.22 -2.54 41.50
CA TRP A 11 -25.53 -1.97 40.34
C TRP A 11 -24.48 -2.90 39.75
N LEU A 12 -23.72 -3.60 40.58
CA LEU A 12 -22.75 -4.62 40.14
C LEU A 12 -23.45 -5.81 39.48
N PHE A 13 -24.58 -6.27 40.02
CA PHE A 13 -25.38 -7.34 39.44
C PHE A 13 -25.99 -6.92 38.10
N VAL A 14 -26.63 -5.74 38.02
CA VAL A 14 -27.17 -5.19 36.77
C VAL A 14 -26.07 -5.02 35.73
N THR A 15 -24.90 -4.54 36.13
CA THR A 15 -23.74 -4.39 35.23
C THR A 15 -23.26 -5.75 34.75
N PHE A 16 -23.08 -6.72 35.63
CA PHE A 16 -22.65 -8.08 35.28
C PHE A 16 -23.64 -8.76 34.34
N VAL A 17 -24.93 -8.70 34.67
CA VAL A 17 -26.02 -9.24 33.85
C VAL A 17 -26.06 -8.54 32.48
N SER A 18 -25.90 -7.23 32.42
CA SER A 18 -25.87 -6.48 31.15
C SER A 18 -24.65 -6.87 30.31
N VAL A 19 -23.47 -7.00 30.93
CA VAL A 19 -22.21 -7.40 30.27
C VAL A 19 -22.29 -8.83 29.74
N ALA A 20 -23.07 -9.73 30.35
CA ALA A 20 -23.25 -11.09 29.88
C ALA A 20 -24.41 -11.25 28.87
N LEU A 21 -25.57 -10.66 29.15
CA LEU A 21 -26.79 -10.83 28.34
C LEU A 21 -26.76 -10.04 27.04
N ILE A 22 -26.15 -8.85 26.99
CA ILE A 22 -26.10 -8.05 25.77
C ILE A 22 -25.30 -8.77 24.68
N PRO A 23 -24.06 -9.27 24.93
CA PRO A 23 -23.34 -10.05 23.94
C PRO A 23 -24.08 -11.31 23.52
N LEU A 24 -24.69 -12.03 24.46
CA LEU A 24 -25.46 -13.23 24.15
C LEU A 24 -26.64 -12.95 23.22
N THR A 25 -27.41 -11.90 23.51
CA THR A 25 -28.54 -11.46 22.68
C THR A 25 -28.07 -11.05 21.28
N VAL A 26 -26.95 -10.32 21.18
CA VAL A 26 -26.34 -9.94 19.91
C VAL A 26 -25.90 -11.16 19.11
N VAL A 27 -25.31 -12.17 19.76
CA VAL A 27 -24.92 -13.43 19.11
C VAL A 27 -26.14 -14.17 18.58
N ILE A 28 -27.18 -14.36 19.40
CA ILE A 28 -28.42 -15.01 18.97
C ILE A 28 -29.00 -14.28 17.76
N TYR A 29 -29.17 -12.96 17.85
CA TYR A 29 -29.67 -12.13 16.75
C TYR A 29 -28.85 -12.30 15.47
N ARG A 30 -27.51 -12.24 15.54
CA ARG A 30 -26.64 -12.41 14.37
C ARG A 30 -26.75 -13.78 13.71
N LEU A 31 -26.94 -14.83 14.51
CA LEU A 31 -26.99 -16.21 14.03
C LEU A 31 -28.35 -16.62 13.47
N THR A 32 -29.45 -15.97 13.90
CA THR A 32 -30.81 -16.40 13.55
C THR A 32 -31.61 -15.33 12.80
N LEU A 33 -31.67 -14.11 13.32
CA LEU A 33 -32.60 -13.07 12.83
C LEU A 33 -31.95 -12.08 11.86
N HIS A 34 -30.63 -11.91 11.93
CA HIS A 34 -29.93 -10.95 11.08
C HIS A 34 -30.07 -11.32 9.60
N PRO A 35 -30.29 -10.37 8.67
CA PRO A 35 -30.45 -10.67 7.24
C PRO A 35 -29.29 -11.42 6.57
N LEU A 36 -28.11 -11.38 7.20
CA LEU A 36 -26.91 -12.10 6.75
C LEU A 36 -26.75 -13.50 7.36
N SER A 37 -27.59 -13.92 8.30
CA SER A 37 -27.52 -15.24 8.95
C SER A 37 -27.63 -16.40 7.96
N ARG A 38 -28.26 -16.16 6.80
CA ARG A 38 -28.44 -17.08 5.67
C ARG A 38 -27.18 -17.28 4.81
N PHE A 39 -26.18 -16.41 4.93
CA PHE A 39 -24.95 -16.54 4.15
C PHE A 39 -24.09 -17.67 4.72
N PRO A 40 -23.48 -18.51 3.88
CA PRO A 40 -22.67 -19.62 4.34
C PRO A 40 -21.35 -19.11 4.96
N GLY A 41 -20.88 -19.81 5.99
CA GLY A 41 -19.62 -19.51 6.64
C GLY A 41 -19.56 -19.99 8.09
N PRO A 42 -18.39 -19.86 8.75
CA PRO A 42 -18.24 -20.28 10.14
C PRO A 42 -19.17 -19.51 11.07
N LYS A 43 -19.95 -20.23 11.90
CA LYS A 43 -20.88 -19.62 12.85
C LYS A 43 -20.18 -18.67 13.84
N VAL A 44 -18.94 -18.98 14.23
CA VAL A 44 -18.13 -18.10 15.08
C VAL A 44 -17.84 -16.75 14.39
N ALA A 45 -17.60 -16.75 13.07
CA ALA A 45 -17.39 -15.52 12.30
C ALA A 45 -18.68 -14.69 12.17
N ALA A 46 -19.84 -15.35 12.11
CA ALA A 46 -21.14 -14.67 12.12
C ALA A 46 -21.49 -14.11 13.51
N ALA A 47 -21.14 -14.83 14.59
CA ALA A 47 -21.42 -14.43 15.96
C ALA A 47 -20.61 -13.20 16.39
N THR A 48 -19.31 -13.14 16.05
CA THR A 48 -18.39 -12.14 16.58
C THR A 48 -17.30 -11.69 15.61
N ARG A 49 -16.85 -10.44 15.79
CA ARG A 49 -15.71 -9.85 15.07
C ARG A 49 -14.37 -10.41 15.55
N TYR A 50 -14.31 -11.01 16.73
CA TYR A 50 -13.08 -11.57 17.27
C TYR A 50 -12.56 -12.77 16.49
N PHE A 51 -13.38 -13.40 15.64
CA PHE A 51 -12.89 -14.42 14.72
C PHE A 51 -11.83 -13.85 13.77
N GLU A 52 -12.11 -12.73 13.12
CA GLU A 52 -11.14 -12.02 12.28
C GLU A 52 -9.99 -11.45 13.14
N GLY A 53 -10.31 -10.90 14.31
CA GLY A 53 -9.33 -10.39 15.26
C GLY A 53 -8.29 -11.43 15.70
N TYR A 54 -8.68 -12.69 15.88
CA TYR A 54 -7.75 -13.78 16.18
C TYR A 54 -6.73 -13.99 15.05
N TYR A 55 -7.19 -14.04 13.80
CA TYR A 55 -6.27 -14.28 12.68
C TYR A 55 -5.40 -13.06 12.36
N ASP A 56 -5.92 -11.86 12.58
CA ASP A 56 -5.19 -10.62 12.38
C ASP A 56 -4.16 -10.40 13.49
N ALA A 57 -4.60 -10.31 14.75
CA ALA A 57 -3.75 -9.93 15.87
C ALA A 57 -2.89 -11.10 16.40
N ILE A 58 -3.46 -12.30 16.54
CA ILE A 58 -2.78 -13.44 17.18
C ILE A 58 -2.03 -14.28 16.14
N GLN A 59 -2.64 -14.56 14.99
CA GLN A 59 -2.00 -15.35 13.91
C GLN A 59 -1.23 -14.48 12.90
N ASN A 60 -0.87 -13.24 13.26
CA ASN A 60 -0.03 -12.37 12.45
C ASN A 60 -0.54 -12.17 11.00
N GLY A 61 -1.80 -11.73 10.84
CA GLY A 61 -2.36 -11.37 9.52
C GLY A 61 -2.67 -12.55 8.61
N LYS A 62 -2.95 -13.74 9.17
CA LYS A 62 -3.27 -14.95 8.38
C LYS A 62 -4.74 -15.04 7.97
N TYR A 63 -5.52 -13.99 8.19
CA TYR A 63 -6.95 -14.02 7.90
C TYR A 63 -7.27 -14.20 6.41
N THR A 64 -6.51 -13.57 5.52
CA THR A 64 -6.64 -13.77 4.07
C THR A 64 -6.41 -15.22 3.66
N HIS A 65 -5.48 -15.93 4.30
CA HIS A 65 -5.27 -17.36 4.07
C HIS A 65 -6.46 -18.19 4.57
N LYS A 66 -7.07 -17.79 5.70
CA LYS A 66 -8.31 -18.43 6.16
C LYS A 66 -9.47 -18.17 5.21
N ILE A 67 -9.57 -16.98 4.60
CA ILE A 67 -10.56 -16.67 3.55
C ILE A 67 -10.35 -17.58 2.34
N ALA A 68 -9.12 -17.78 1.87
CA ALA A 68 -8.82 -18.69 0.77
C ALA A 68 -9.33 -20.12 1.06
N LYS A 69 -9.07 -20.64 2.26
CA LYS A 69 -9.61 -21.94 2.70
C LYS A 69 -11.14 -21.95 2.73
N MET A 70 -11.76 -20.86 3.20
CA MET A 70 -13.21 -20.72 3.23
C MET A 70 -13.83 -20.64 1.83
N HIS A 71 -13.14 -20.16 0.79
CA HIS A 71 -13.62 -20.24 -0.59
C HIS A 71 -13.72 -21.68 -1.11
N GLY A 72 -12.86 -22.59 -0.64
CA GLY A 72 -12.95 -24.02 -0.96
C GLY A 72 -14.06 -24.74 -0.19
N GLU A 73 -14.40 -24.26 1.01
CA GLU A 73 -15.45 -24.85 1.86
C GLU A 73 -16.85 -24.26 1.57
N TYR A 74 -16.92 -22.98 1.21
CA TYR A 74 -18.17 -22.22 1.06
C TYR A 74 -18.17 -21.45 -0.26
N VAL A 75 -19.30 -21.52 -0.96
CA VAL A 75 -19.52 -20.82 -2.24
C VAL A 75 -19.46 -19.28 -2.09
N MET A 76 -19.67 -18.72 -0.87
CA MET A 76 -19.53 -17.28 -0.57
C MET A 76 -19.28 -17.04 0.94
N PRO A 77 -18.04 -16.82 1.42
CA PRO A 77 -17.81 -16.37 2.77
C PRO A 77 -18.11 -14.87 2.90
N ALA A 78 -19.23 -14.54 3.53
CA ALA A 78 -19.55 -13.16 3.91
C ALA A 78 -18.92 -12.84 5.27
N ILE A 79 -17.90 -11.98 5.32
CA ILE A 79 -17.37 -11.48 6.60
C ILE A 79 -17.15 -9.98 6.52
N LEU A 80 -17.66 -9.26 7.52
CA LEU A 80 -17.88 -7.81 7.48
C LEU A 80 -16.93 -7.04 8.40
N THR A 81 -16.16 -6.13 7.81
CA THR A 81 -15.66 -4.95 8.52
C THR A 81 -15.40 -3.78 7.57
N PRO A 82 -16.08 -2.62 7.70
CA PRO A 82 -15.61 -1.36 7.14
C PRO A 82 -14.85 -0.54 8.20
N TYR A 83 -13.81 0.20 7.81
CA TYR A 83 -13.11 1.15 8.69
C TYR A 83 -12.97 2.52 8.05
N THR A 84 -12.98 3.53 8.92
CA THR A 84 -13.12 4.96 8.64
C THR A 84 -11.84 5.70 9.03
N THR A 85 -11.23 6.41 8.09
CA THR A 85 -10.35 7.56 8.36
C THR A 85 -10.84 8.74 7.51
N GLU A 86 -10.73 9.98 7.94
CA GLU A 86 -11.28 11.14 7.21
C GLU A 86 -10.21 11.86 6.37
N LYS A 87 -9.59 11.17 5.41
CA LYS A 87 -8.59 11.73 4.46
C LYS A 87 -9.01 11.50 3.00
N VAL A 88 -8.17 11.66 1.96
CA VAL A 88 -8.55 11.15 0.63
C VAL A 88 -8.86 9.65 0.66
N ALA A 89 -8.27 8.88 1.57
CA ALA A 89 -8.63 7.48 1.79
C ALA A 89 -9.99 7.29 2.50
N GLY A 90 -10.73 8.36 2.78
CA GLY A 90 -11.87 8.31 3.67
C GLY A 90 -13.15 7.72 3.13
N THR A 91 -14.04 7.36 4.05
CA THR A 91 -15.21 6.52 3.74
C THR A 91 -16.39 7.31 3.18
N ASN A 92 -16.54 8.58 3.54
CA ASN A 92 -17.61 9.42 2.99
C ASN A 92 -17.40 9.64 1.47
N HIS A 93 -18.43 9.36 0.67
CA HIS A 93 -18.35 9.41 -0.79
C HIS A 93 -18.08 10.82 -1.32
N ASP A 94 -18.86 11.82 -0.90
CA ASP A 94 -18.80 13.17 -1.45
C ASP A 94 -17.56 13.94 -1.00
N VAL A 95 -17.15 13.73 0.26
CA VAL A 95 -15.89 14.28 0.78
C VAL A 95 -14.70 13.69 0.01
N HIS A 96 -14.68 12.37 -0.18
CA HIS A 96 -13.66 11.69 -0.99
C HIS A 96 -13.65 12.25 -2.42
N LYS A 97 -14.82 12.32 -3.07
CA LYS A 97 -14.94 12.77 -4.46
C LYS A 97 -14.35 14.16 -4.66
N ARG A 98 -14.67 15.12 -3.79
CA ARG A 98 -14.14 16.49 -3.86
C ARG A 98 -12.63 16.54 -3.65
N ARG A 99 -12.11 15.88 -2.61
CA ARG A 99 -10.67 15.82 -2.31
C ARG A 99 -9.89 15.14 -3.44
N ARG A 100 -10.45 14.04 -3.99
CA ARG A 100 -9.86 13.32 -5.12
C ARG A 100 -9.83 14.18 -6.38
N ALA A 101 -10.90 14.91 -6.67
CA ALA A 101 -10.97 15.81 -7.82
C ALA A 101 -9.88 16.89 -7.77
N ALA A 102 -9.62 17.48 -6.60
CA ALA A 102 -8.57 18.49 -6.42
C ALA A 102 -7.15 17.97 -6.72
N MET A 103 -6.88 16.68 -6.46
CA MET A 103 -5.55 16.09 -6.66
C MET A 103 -5.37 15.37 -7.99
N ASN A 104 -6.46 15.01 -8.69
CA ASN A 104 -6.40 14.29 -9.95
C ASN A 104 -5.51 14.93 -11.03
N PRO A 105 -5.53 16.26 -11.25
CA PRO A 105 -4.66 16.89 -12.25
C PRO A 105 -3.18 16.63 -11.99
N PHE A 106 -2.77 16.72 -10.72
CA PHE A 106 -1.37 16.51 -10.29
C PHE A 106 -0.87 15.10 -10.57
N PHE A 107 -1.73 14.09 -10.43
CA PHE A 107 -1.37 12.69 -10.69
C PHE A 107 -1.80 12.19 -12.07
N SER A 108 -2.23 13.08 -12.96
CA SER A 108 -2.59 12.71 -14.33
C SER A 108 -1.38 12.14 -15.09
N LYS A 109 -1.62 11.26 -16.06
CA LYS A 109 -0.55 10.70 -16.90
C LYS A 109 0.33 11.79 -17.52
N ALA A 110 -0.28 12.88 -17.99
CA ALA A 110 0.43 14.01 -18.57
C ALA A 110 1.32 14.73 -17.55
N SER A 111 0.81 15.01 -16.34
CA SER A 111 1.57 15.69 -15.28
C SER A 111 2.72 14.85 -14.74
N VAL A 112 2.56 13.53 -14.67
CA VAL A 112 3.66 12.62 -14.32
C VAL A 112 4.71 12.60 -15.42
N ALA A 113 4.30 12.47 -16.69
CA ALA A 113 5.21 12.44 -17.82
C ALA A 113 6.01 13.74 -17.98
N SER A 114 5.40 14.91 -17.71
CA SER A 114 6.11 16.20 -17.76
C SER A 114 7.16 16.35 -16.65
N ARG A 115 7.06 15.56 -15.58
CA ARG A 115 7.97 15.58 -14.42
C ARG A 115 8.80 14.30 -14.28
N GLN A 116 8.89 13.50 -15.34
CA GLN A 116 9.64 12.25 -15.34
C GLN A 116 11.13 12.42 -14.98
N GLN A 117 11.70 13.61 -15.21
CA GLN A 117 13.09 13.93 -14.90
C GLN A 117 13.42 13.72 -13.41
N VAL A 118 12.48 14.00 -12.50
CA VAL A 118 12.64 13.72 -11.06
C VAL A 118 12.95 12.23 -10.83
N VAL A 119 12.19 11.35 -11.48
CA VAL A 119 12.39 9.90 -11.36
C VAL A 119 13.71 9.47 -12.01
N GLN A 120 14.09 10.05 -13.14
CA GLN A 120 15.33 9.73 -13.85
C GLN A 120 16.58 10.16 -13.05
N GLU A 121 16.56 11.35 -12.46
CA GLU A 121 17.65 11.87 -11.62
C GLU A 121 17.86 11.01 -10.38
N LEU A 122 16.79 10.68 -9.65
CA LEU A 122 16.87 9.81 -8.48
C LEU A 122 17.24 8.37 -8.85
N THR A 123 16.83 7.88 -10.04
CA THR A 123 17.28 6.59 -10.56
C THR A 123 18.78 6.63 -10.87
N THR A 124 19.28 7.77 -11.38
CA THR A 124 20.71 8.00 -11.62
C THR A 124 21.49 8.00 -10.31
N GLN A 125 20.98 8.66 -9.28
CA GLN A 125 21.57 8.65 -7.94
C GLN A 125 21.59 7.23 -7.35
N LEU A 126 20.49 6.47 -7.46
CA LEU A 126 20.43 5.07 -7.04
C LEU A 126 21.50 4.24 -7.77
N CYS A 127 21.61 4.36 -9.09
CA CYS A 127 22.62 3.64 -9.86
C CYS A 127 24.04 4.03 -9.42
N HIS A 128 24.32 5.32 -9.19
CA HIS A 128 25.61 5.78 -8.68
C HIS A 128 25.93 5.22 -7.29
N ARG A 129 24.95 5.13 -6.39
CA ARG A 129 25.11 4.48 -5.08
C ARG A 129 25.46 3.00 -5.24
N LEU A 130 24.80 2.28 -6.15
CA LEU A 130 25.09 0.86 -6.44
C LEU A 130 26.46 0.66 -7.09
N ASP A 131 26.91 1.57 -7.95
CA ASP A 131 28.26 1.55 -8.54
C ASP A 131 29.36 1.59 -7.47
N ASN A 132 29.14 2.33 -6.38
CA ASN A 132 30.07 2.39 -5.24
C ASN A 132 30.04 1.13 -4.36
N LEU A 133 29.08 0.22 -4.59
CA LEU A 133 28.86 -0.99 -3.82
C LEU A 133 29.10 -2.27 -4.66
N ILE A 134 29.70 -2.14 -5.84
CA ILE A 134 30.04 -3.28 -6.71
C ILE A 134 30.85 -4.33 -5.94
N SER A 135 30.48 -5.60 -6.16
CA SER A 135 31.04 -6.79 -5.51
C SER A 135 30.80 -6.87 -4.00
N ARG A 136 29.93 -6.02 -3.44
CA ARG A 136 29.49 -6.09 -2.03
C ARG A 136 28.05 -6.56 -1.94
N GLU A 137 27.68 -7.11 -0.79
CA GLU A 137 26.28 -7.35 -0.45
C GLU A 137 25.59 -6.02 -0.14
N VAL A 138 24.48 -5.74 -0.82
CA VAL A 138 23.67 -4.53 -0.65
C VAL A 138 22.31 -4.91 -0.08
N LYS A 139 21.82 -4.11 0.86
CA LYS A 139 20.42 -4.13 1.32
C LYS A 139 19.52 -3.54 0.23
N LEU A 140 19.28 -4.31 -0.83
CA LEU A 140 18.57 -3.84 -2.03
C LEU A 140 17.18 -3.29 -1.71
N ALA A 141 16.43 -3.93 -0.80
CA ALA A 141 15.13 -3.41 -0.37
C ALA A 141 15.22 -2.04 0.31
N ALA A 142 16.24 -1.80 1.13
CA ALA A 142 16.44 -0.49 1.77
C ALA A 142 16.81 0.58 0.73
N ALA A 143 17.66 0.24 -0.24
CA ALA A 143 18.02 1.15 -1.33
C ALA A 143 16.82 1.52 -2.22
N LEU A 144 15.97 0.54 -2.57
CA LEU A 144 14.76 0.79 -3.33
C LEU A 144 13.70 1.54 -2.52
N GLY A 145 13.58 1.28 -1.21
CA GLY A 145 12.73 2.05 -0.32
C GLY A 145 13.18 3.51 -0.18
N ALA A 146 14.48 3.76 -0.10
CA ALA A 146 15.03 5.12 -0.11
C ALA A 146 14.75 5.84 -1.42
N PHE A 147 14.93 5.15 -2.56
CA PHE A 147 14.59 5.67 -3.87
C PHE A 147 13.13 6.11 -3.96
N THR A 148 12.18 5.25 -3.59
CA THR A 148 10.75 5.59 -3.68
C THR A 148 10.34 6.66 -2.67
N ARG A 149 10.98 6.71 -1.48
CA ARG A 149 10.81 7.81 -0.52
C ARG A 149 11.22 9.15 -1.12
N ASP A 150 12.42 9.24 -1.66
CA ASP A 150 12.93 10.47 -2.25
C ASP A 150 12.12 10.88 -3.50
N VAL A 151 11.73 9.91 -4.34
CA VAL A 151 10.86 10.19 -5.51
C VAL A 151 9.53 10.77 -5.05
N ALA A 152 8.88 10.15 -4.06
CA ALA A 152 7.60 10.62 -3.57
C ALA A 152 7.70 12.02 -2.96
N THR A 153 8.72 12.31 -2.16
CA THR A 153 8.86 13.62 -1.52
C THR A 153 9.27 14.71 -2.50
N GLU A 154 10.18 14.42 -3.43
CA GLU A 154 10.59 15.35 -4.48
C GLU A 154 9.41 15.63 -5.42
N PHE A 155 8.69 14.60 -5.86
CA PHE A 155 7.55 14.75 -6.76
C PHE A 155 6.38 15.51 -6.12
N LEU A 156 6.13 15.32 -4.82
CA LEU A 156 5.00 15.96 -4.13
C LEU A 156 5.34 17.37 -3.65
N LEU A 157 6.52 17.56 -3.07
CA LEU A 157 6.89 18.77 -2.34
C LEU A 157 8.03 19.57 -3.00
N GLY A 158 8.64 19.06 -4.06
CA GLY A 158 9.86 19.65 -4.63
C GLY A 158 11.02 19.65 -3.64
N LYS A 159 11.06 18.65 -2.74
CA LYS A 159 12.10 18.51 -1.72
C LYS A 159 12.51 17.05 -1.53
N SER A 160 13.79 16.82 -1.73
CA SER A 160 14.48 15.58 -1.38
C SER A 160 14.90 15.62 0.08
N PHE A 161 14.77 14.47 0.74
CA PHE A 161 15.27 14.26 2.10
C PHE A 161 16.56 13.43 2.11
N ASP A 162 17.14 13.17 0.93
CA ASP A 162 18.40 12.45 0.72
C ASP A 162 18.47 11.08 1.42
N ASN A 163 17.37 10.32 1.42
CA ASN A 163 17.34 8.96 1.95
C ASN A 163 18.32 8.06 1.18
N LEU A 164 18.48 8.28 -0.13
CA LEU A 164 19.43 7.55 -0.97
C LEU A 164 20.89 7.83 -0.62
N GLY A 165 21.21 9.05 -0.19
CA GLY A 165 22.54 9.47 0.23
C GLY A 165 23.00 8.84 1.54
N ALA A 166 22.07 8.52 2.44
CA ALA A 166 22.35 7.90 3.73
C ALA A 166 23.11 6.57 3.58
N GLU A 167 24.07 6.32 4.50
CA GLU A 167 24.98 5.16 4.43
C GLU A 167 24.21 3.83 4.37
N ASP A 168 23.15 3.69 5.17
CA ASP A 168 22.30 2.51 5.25
C ASP A 168 20.97 2.65 4.50
N PHE A 169 20.83 3.71 3.68
CA PHE A 169 19.62 4.09 2.95
C PHE A 169 18.43 4.46 3.85
N SER A 170 18.68 5.02 5.05
CA SER A 170 17.64 5.35 6.02
C SER A 170 16.74 4.15 6.30
N ALA A 171 17.36 2.99 6.53
CA ALA A 171 16.66 1.74 6.66
C ALA A 171 15.71 1.71 7.87
N GLY A 172 15.97 2.53 8.90
CA GLY A 172 15.10 2.67 10.07
C GLY A 172 13.70 3.15 9.71
N VAL A 173 13.57 4.10 8.78
CA VAL A 173 12.27 4.58 8.27
C VAL A 173 11.48 3.45 7.61
N GLY A 174 12.10 2.73 6.66
CA GLY A 174 11.45 1.63 5.94
C GLY A 174 11.04 0.48 6.86
N ASN A 175 11.94 0.07 7.77
CA ASN A 175 11.65 -0.97 8.77
C ASN A 175 10.46 -0.59 9.66
N THR A 176 10.42 0.66 10.15
CA THR A 176 9.34 1.16 11.00
C THR A 176 8.00 1.17 10.25
N LEU A 177 8.01 1.65 9.00
CA LEU A 177 6.81 1.66 8.15
C LEU A 177 6.29 0.25 7.88
N GLN A 178 7.18 -0.72 7.67
CA GLN A 178 6.78 -2.12 7.51
C GLN A 178 6.17 -2.72 8.78
N GLU A 179 6.72 -2.37 9.95
CA GLU A 179 6.20 -2.85 11.25
C GLU A 179 4.85 -2.22 11.62
N SER A 180 4.50 -1.08 11.01
CA SER A 180 3.18 -0.44 11.18
C SER A 180 1.99 -1.35 10.83
N GLY A 181 2.21 -2.41 10.03
CA GLY A 181 1.20 -3.42 9.74
C GLY A 181 0.62 -4.08 10.99
N ALA A 182 1.44 -4.29 12.04
CA ALA A 182 0.96 -4.82 13.32
C ALA A 182 0.01 -3.84 14.03
N ILE A 183 0.39 -2.55 14.05
CA ILE A 183 -0.46 -1.48 14.60
C ILE A 183 -1.77 -1.39 13.82
N TRP A 184 -1.72 -1.46 12.50
CA TRP A 184 -2.91 -1.47 11.65
C TRP A 184 -3.85 -2.65 11.99
N ARG A 185 -3.33 -3.87 12.15
CA ARG A 185 -4.13 -5.05 12.53
C ARG A 185 -4.78 -4.89 13.91
N ILE A 186 -4.09 -4.27 14.88
CA ILE A 186 -4.65 -4.05 16.22
C ILE A 186 -5.71 -2.96 16.19
N THR A 187 -5.40 -1.79 15.61
CA THR A 187 -6.32 -0.63 15.56
C THR A 187 -7.61 -0.92 14.80
N LYS A 188 -7.57 -1.87 13.86
CA LYS A 188 -8.74 -2.46 13.20
C LYS A 188 -9.74 -3.02 14.22
N HIS A 189 -9.29 -3.76 15.22
CA HIS A 189 -10.18 -4.43 16.18
C HIS A 189 -10.43 -3.62 17.45
N PHE A 190 -9.47 -2.76 17.83
CA PHE A 190 -9.50 -1.97 19.06
C PHE A 190 -9.46 -0.47 18.74
N ARG A 191 -10.65 0.14 18.58
CA ARG A 191 -10.79 1.54 18.13
C ARG A 191 -10.15 2.57 19.06
N TRP A 192 -10.05 2.28 20.35
CA TRP A 192 -9.44 3.18 21.35
C TRP A 192 -7.90 3.18 21.26
N TYR A 193 -7.30 2.15 20.65
CA TYR A 193 -5.84 1.99 20.63
C TYR A 193 -5.14 3.04 19.76
N GLY A 194 -5.73 3.40 18.60
CA GLY A 194 -5.17 4.43 17.72
C GLY A 194 -5.08 5.80 18.37
N PRO A 195 -6.19 6.37 18.88
CA PRO A 195 -6.18 7.62 19.64
C PRO A 195 -5.24 7.59 20.85
N LEU A 196 -5.15 6.45 21.54
CA LEU A 196 -4.24 6.29 22.67
C LEU A 196 -2.77 6.45 22.23
N ILE A 197 -2.34 5.76 21.17
CA ILE A 197 -0.97 5.92 20.65
C ILE A 197 -0.71 7.36 20.22
N GLN A 198 -1.67 7.99 19.53
CA GLN A 198 -1.55 9.38 19.07
C GLN A 198 -1.53 10.40 20.21
N SER A 199 -2.02 10.05 21.39
CA SER A 199 -1.97 10.91 22.58
C SER A 199 -0.61 10.92 23.28
N VAL A 200 0.29 9.99 22.93
CA VAL A 200 1.64 9.92 23.50
C VAL A 200 2.47 11.10 22.97
N PRO A 201 3.02 11.97 23.84
CA PRO A 201 3.84 13.09 23.38
C PRO A 201 5.07 12.63 22.60
N THR A 202 5.43 13.36 21.54
CA THR A 202 6.57 13.01 20.67
C THR A 202 7.89 12.93 21.42
N TRP A 203 8.11 13.76 22.44
CA TRP A 203 9.31 13.69 23.29
C TRP A 203 9.41 12.37 24.07
N VAL A 204 8.28 11.77 24.47
CA VAL A 204 8.25 10.45 25.11
C VAL A 204 8.68 9.41 24.10
N VAL A 205 8.07 9.43 22.91
CA VAL A 205 8.40 8.50 21.81
C VAL A 205 9.88 8.60 21.44
N LYS A 206 10.44 9.81 21.34
CA LYS A 206 11.87 10.00 21.04
C LYS A 206 12.80 9.48 22.14
N LYS A 207 12.33 9.44 23.39
CA LYS A 207 13.12 8.97 24.54
C LYS A 207 13.11 7.45 24.70
N ILE A 208 11.98 6.80 24.36
CA ILE A 208 11.78 5.36 24.58
C ILE A 208 11.80 4.52 23.30
N GLY A 209 11.61 5.16 22.14
CA GLY A 209 11.59 4.50 20.84
C GLY A 209 12.97 4.03 20.44
N ASP A 210 13.03 2.91 19.72
CA ASP A 210 14.27 2.49 19.08
C ASP A 210 14.70 3.50 17.99
N PRO A 211 15.97 3.46 17.54
CA PRO A 211 16.48 4.42 16.57
C PRO A 211 15.65 4.53 15.29
N GLY A 212 15.02 3.45 14.82
CA GLY A 212 14.20 3.46 13.61
C GLY A 212 12.90 4.26 13.79
N ILE A 213 12.24 4.12 14.94
CA ILE A 213 11.06 4.92 15.29
C ILE A 213 11.43 6.40 15.38
N VAL A 214 12.57 6.72 15.99
CA VAL A 214 13.03 8.11 16.12
C VAL A 214 13.32 8.72 14.75
N GLU A 215 14.00 7.99 13.87
CA GLU A 215 14.28 8.40 12.48
C GLU A 215 12.98 8.62 11.70
N CYS A 216 12.04 7.66 11.77
CA CYS A 216 10.74 7.76 11.11
C CYS A 216 9.92 8.95 11.61
N LEU A 217 9.93 9.21 12.92
CA LEU A 217 9.23 10.36 13.50
C LEU A 217 9.85 11.67 13.04
N GLY A 218 11.18 11.77 13.02
CA GLY A 218 11.90 12.92 12.47
C GLY A 218 11.53 13.19 11.02
N PHE A 219 11.52 12.14 10.19
CA PHE A 219 11.11 12.24 8.79
C PHE A 219 9.67 12.74 8.62
N VAL A 220 8.72 12.25 9.43
CA VAL A 220 7.32 12.74 9.44
C VAL A 220 7.23 14.19 9.89
N GLU A 221 8.00 14.61 10.89
CA GLU A 221 8.08 16.00 11.35
C GLU A 221 8.66 16.91 10.25
N ASP A 222 9.68 16.48 9.54
CA ASP A 222 10.30 17.24 8.46
C ASP A 222 9.37 17.42 7.26
N MET A 223 8.62 16.38 6.89
CA MET A 223 7.55 16.49 5.90
C MET A 223 6.45 17.45 6.35
N ALA A 224 6.08 17.41 7.63
CA ALA A 224 5.07 18.30 8.19
C ALA A 224 5.50 19.77 8.13
N ASN A 225 6.73 20.05 8.55
CA ASN A 225 7.31 21.38 8.54
C ASN A 225 7.47 21.91 7.11
N THR A 226 7.94 21.07 6.19
CA THR A 226 8.06 21.40 4.76
C THR A 226 6.69 21.74 4.15
N THR A 227 5.66 20.95 4.45
CA THR A 227 4.29 21.21 3.96
C THR A 227 3.77 22.56 4.46
N LYS A 228 4.00 22.88 5.76
CA LYS A 228 3.60 24.17 6.33
C LYS A 228 4.38 25.34 5.73
N ALA A 229 5.66 25.17 5.45
CA ALA A 229 6.49 26.19 4.81
C ALA A 229 6.01 26.48 3.36
N ILE A 230 5.72 25.44 2.58
CA ILE A 230 5.18 25.58 1.22
C ILE A 230 3.81 26.25 1.27
N HIS A 231 2.94 25.85 2.21
CA HIS A 231 1.64 26.49 2.41
C HIS A 231 1.78 28.00 2.65
N ALA A 232 2.62 28.39 3.62
CA ALA A 232 2.86 29.79 3.95
C ALA A 232 3.46 30.59 2.78
N ALA A 233 4.39 30.01 2.02
CA ALA A 233 4.95 30.64 0.83
C ALA A 233 3.89 30.84 -0.26
N SER A 234 3.03 29.84 -0.45
CA SER A 234 2.01 29.80 -1.51
C SER A 234 0.86 30.75 -1.27
N THR A 235 0.44 30.92 -0.02
CA THR A 235 -0.59 31.90 0.36
C THR A 235 -0.14 33.34 0.15
N ASN A 236 1.18 33.59 0.10
CA ASN A 236 1.76 34.91 -0.11
C ASN A 236 2.12 35.18 -1.58
N ARG A 237 1.88 34.25 -2.51
CA ARG A 237 2.14 34.46 -3.94
C ARG A 237 1.05 35.35 -4.54
N ASN A 238 1.47 36.45 -5.19
CA ASN A 238 0.57 37.38 -5.90
C ASN A 238 0.28 36.99 -7.36
N THR A 239 0.90 35.91 -7.87
CA THR A 239 0.75 35.43 -9.25
C THR A 239 0.44 33.94 -9.28
N VAL A 240 -0.54 33.57 -10.10
CA VAL A 240 -0.86 32.18 -10.45
C VAL A 240 0.21 31.71 -11.44
N GLN A 241 1.30 31.15 -10.91
CA GLN A 241 2.30 30.45 -11.71
C GLN A 241 1.99 28.95 -11.63
N ASP A 242 2.32 28.18 -12.67
CA ASP A 242 2.04 26.73 -12.74
C ASP A 242 2.33 26.03 -11.41
N ALA A 243 1.31 25.36 -10.84
CA ALA A 243 1.40 24.69 -9.55
C ALA A 243 2.57 23.69 -9.55
N THR A 244 3.58 23.93 -8.72
CA THR A 244 4.81 23.11 -8.70
C THR A 244 4.70 21.95 -7.73
N THR A 245 3.91 22.11 -6.66
CA THR A 245 3.71 21.09 -5.63
C THR A 245 2.25 20.65 -5.53
N ILE A 246 2.01 19.52 -4.85
CA ILE A 246 0.65 19.06 -4.58
C ILE A 246 -0.09 20.03 -3.64
N VAL A 247 0.65 20.73 -2.77
CA VAL A 247 0.10 21.75 -1.86
C VAL A 247 -0.48 22.89 -2.68
N ASP A 248 0.26 23.37 -3.69
CA ASP A 248 -0.19 24.42 -4.61
C ASP A 248 -1.46 24.00 -5.35
N THR A 249 -1.44 22.78 -5.90
CA THR A 249 -2.60 22.24 -6.63
C THR A 249 -3.86 22.19 -5.75
N ILE A 250 -3.72 21.80 -4.48
CA ILE A 250 -4.85 21.76 -3.55
C ILE A 250 -5.30 23.18 -3.19
N LEU A 251 -4.36 24.11 -2.97
CA LEU A 251 -4.66 25.51 -2.66
C LEU A 251 -5.38 26.22 -3.81
N ASP A 252 -5.07 25.87 -5.06
CA ASP A 252 -5.67 26.45 -6.26
C ASP A 252 -7.01 25.80 -6.66
N SER A 253 -7.37 24.68 -6.04
CA SER A 253 -8.60 23.94 -6.34
C SER A 253 -9.88 24.58 -5.77
N ASP A 254 -11.06 24.08 -6.16
CA ASP A 254 -12.37 24.54 -5.63
C ASP A 254 -12.69 24.05 -4.20
N LEU A 255 -11.72 23.51 -3.48
CA LEU A 255 -11.93 23.06 -2.11
C LEU A 255 -12.22 24.24 -1.16
N PRO A 256 -13.10 24.05 -0.16
CA PRO A 256 -13.41 25.11 0.79
C PRO A 256 -12.18 25.46 1.65
N PRO A 257 -12.11 26.68 2.23
CA PRO A 257 -10.97 27.10 3.05
C PRO A 257 -10.63 26.14 4.21
N THR A 258 -11.64 25.45 4.77
CA THR A 258 -11.46 24.44 5.82
C THR A 258 -10.65 23.22 5.36
N GLU A 259 -10.64 22.91 4.06
CA GLU A 259 -9.85 21.84 3.47
C GLU A 259 -8.44 22.30 3.05
N LYS A 260 -8.15 23.60 3.16
CA LYS A 260 -6.89 24.25 2.73
C LYS A 260 -6.04 24.75 3.90
N THR A 261 -6.37 24.36 5.12
CA THR A 261 -5.61 24.77 6.33
C THR A 261 -4.26 24.04 6.40
N PRO A 262 -3.22 24.64 7.01
CA PRO A 262 -1.90 24.03 7.08
C PRO A 262 -1.90 22.63 7.69
N ASP A 263 -2.63 22.42 8.79
CA ASP A 263 -2.68 21.11 9.46
C ASP A 263 -3.45 20.07 8.64
N ARG A 264 -4.50 20.49 7.92
CA ARG A 264 -5.25 19.60 7.04
C ARG A 264 -4.41 19.12 5.85
N LEU A 265 -3.65 20.03 5.23
CA LEU A 265 -2.76 19.69 4.13
C LEU A 265 -1.60 18.84 4.60
N LYS A 266 -0.97 19.18 5.73
CA LYS A 266 0.06 18.37 6.39
C LYS A 266 -0.40 16.90 6.52
N ASP A 267 -1.59 16.68 7.08
CA ASP A 267 -2.13 15.33 7.28
C ASP A 267 -2.44 14.59 5.97
N GLU A 268 -2.82 15.33 4.91
CA GLU A 268 -3.03 14.79 3.56
C GLU A 268 -1.70 14.37 2.94
N ILE A 269 -0.71 15.25 2.93
CA ILE A 269 0.60 15.01 2.31
C ILE A 269 1.29 13.84 2.97
N ILE A 270 1.30 13.77 4.31
CA ILE A 270 1.87 12.62 5.03
C ILE A 270 1.22 11.30 4.59
N THR A 271 -0.09 11.31 4.35
CA THR A 271 -0.82 10.11 3.93
C THR A 271 -0.52 9.74 2.48
N VAL A 272 -0.49 10.72 1.58
CA VAL A 272 -0.24 10.50 0.15
C VAL A 272 1.20 10.07 -0.10
N ALA A 273 2.17 10.75 0.53
CA ALA A 273 3.59 10.39 0.45
C ALA A 273 3.85 9.03 1.10
N GLY A 274 3.33 8.80 2.31
CA GLY A 274 3.46 7.52 3.02
C GLY A 274 2.96 6.33 2.20
N ALA A 275 1.88 6.52 1.42
CA ALA A 275 1.34 5.50 0.54
C ALA A 275 2.23 5.17 -0.67
N ALA A 276 3.12 6.08 -1.09
CA ALA A 276 4.01 5.92 -2.24
C ALA A 276 5.37 5.30 -1.88
N PHE A 277 5.74 5.25 -0.60
CA PHE A 277 7.05 4.75 -0.17
C PHE A 277 7.21 3.24 -0.39
N GLU A 278 6.68 2.44 0.52
CA GLU A 278 6.96 1.01 0.54
C GLU A 278 6.23 0.26 -0.59
N THR A 279 5.06 0.73 -1.03
CA THR A 279 4.22 0.05 -2.03
C THR A 279 4.94 -0.17 -3.37
N THR A 280 5.57 0.87 -3.91
CA THR A 280 6.38 0.79 -5.13
C THR A 280 7.67 0.01 -4.87
N ALA A 281 8.31 0.20 -3.71
CA ALA A 281 9.56 -0.49 -3.35
C ALA A 281 9.38 -2.01 -3.28
N TYR A 282 8.29 -2.52 -2.70
CA TYR A 282 7.94 -3.94 -2.70
C TYR A 282 7.80 -4.50 -4.12
N SER A 283 7.14 -3.74 -4.99
CA SER A 283 6.92 -4.14 -6.38
C SER A 283 8.23 -4.21 -7.14
N LEU A 284 9.12 -3.20 -6.98
CA LEU A 284 10.47 -3.20 -7.55
C LEU A 284 11.30 -4.39 -7.05
N CYS A 285 11.30 -4.65 -5.73
CA CYS A 285 12.01 -5.79 -5.14
C CYS A 285 11.56 -7.12 -5.74
N LYS A 286 10.24 -7.34 -5.81
CA LYS A 286 9.67 -8.57 -6.33
C LYS A 286 9.96 -8.76 -7.82
N ILE A 287 9.83 -7.69 -8.62
CA ILE A 287 10.14 -7.72 -10.05
C ILE A 287 11.62 -8.06 -10.26
N LEU A 288 12.54 -7.37 -9.58
CA LEU A 288 13.97 -7.64 -9.71
C LEU A 288 14.31 -9.06 -9.30
N TYR A 289 13.77 -9.55 -8.17
CA TYR A 289 14.02 -10.93 -7.77
C TYR A 289 13.61 -11.93 -8.86
N HIS A 290 12.39 -11.82 -9.40
CA HIS A 290 11.90 -12.78 -10.40
C HIS A 290 12.63 -12.64 -11.74
N VAL A 291 12.92 -11.42 -12.18
CA VAL A 291 13.69 -11.18 -13.41
C VAL A 291 15.06 -11.85 -13.34
N TYR A 292 15.75 -11.81 -12.20
CA TYR A 292 17.08 -12.42 -12.04
C TYR A 292 17.06 -13.88 -11.59
N ALA A 293 15.92 -14.37 -11.07
CA ALA A 293 15.73 -15.78 -10.77
C ALA A 293 15.52 -16.62 -12.03
N ASP A 294 15.05 -16.01 -13.12
CA ASP A 294 14.83 -16.65 -14.42
C ASP A 294 15.78 -16.08 -15.50
N PRO A 295 16.81 -16.84 -15.92
CA PRO A 295 17.76 -16.39 -16.94
C PRO A 295 17.13 -16.03 -18.28
N GLU A 296 16.03 -16.68 -18.68
CA GLU A 296 15.39 -16.43 -19.97
C GLU A 296 14.62 -15.10 -19.94
N VAL A 297 13.91 -14.83 -18.83
CA VAL A 297 13.26 -13.52 -18.61
C VAL A 297 14.30 -12.39 -18.63
N LEU A 298 15.41 -12.54 -17.90
CA LEU A 298 16.49 -11.56 -17.89
C LEU A 298 17.06 -11.32 -19.28
N ARG A 299 17.37 -12.39 -20.01
CA ARG A 299 17.97 -12.34 -21.35
C ARG A 299 17.05 -11.63 -22.34
N ARG A 300 15.76 -11.98 -22.37
CA ARG A 300 14.76 -11.35 -23.26
C ARG A 300 14.54 -9.88 -22.91
N LEU A 301 14.45 -9.54 -21.63
CA LEU A 301 14.29 -8.17 -21.17
C LEU A 301 15.49 -7.30 -21.57
N ARG A 302 16.72 -7.77 -21.33
CA ARG A 302 17.93 -7.07 -21.77
C ARG A 302 17.99 -6.94 -23.29
N ALA A 303 17.65 -7.98 -24.04
CA ALA A 303 17.63 -7.93 -25.50
C ALA A 303 16.67 -6.87 -26.04
N GLU A 304 15.46 -6.76 -25.48
CA GLU A 304 14.51 -5.71 -25.87
C GLU A 304 15.02 -4.30 -25.53
N LEU A 305 15.57 -4.11 -24.32
CA LEU A 305 16.13 -2.83 -23.88
C LEU A 305 17.31 -2.38 -24.76
N VAL A 306 18.24 -3.30 -25.08
CA VAL A 306 19.37 -3.03 -25.97
C VAL A 306 18.88 -2.70 -27.39
N ALA A 307 17.96 -3.49 -27.94
CA ALA A 307 17.39 -3.25 -29.27
C ALA A 307 16.67 -1.89 -29.36
N ALA A 308 16.05 -1.45 -28.26
CA ALA A 308 15.44 -0.14 -28.15
C ALA A 308 16.47 1.00 -27.96
N GLY A 309 17.76 0.71 -27.78
CA GLY A 309 18.80 1.71 -27.48
C GLY A 309 18.60 2.36 -26.11
N VAL A 310 18.25 1.57 -25.09
CA VAL A 310 18.31 1.98 -23.69
C VAL A 310 19.72 1.67 -23.19
N ALA A 311 20.47 2.68 -22.77
CA ALA A 311 21.88 2.54 -22.35
C ALA A 311 22.15 3.03 -20.91
N GLY A 312 21.13 3.59 -20.24
CA GLY A 312 21.28 4.18 -18.93
C GLY A 312 19.93 4.62 -18.37
N THR A 313 19.90 5.78 -17.72
CA THR A 313 18.76 6.32 -16.99
C THR A 313 17.99 7.41 -17.76
N ASP A 314 18.45 7.76 -18.95
CA ASP A 314 17.98 8.87 -19.79
C ASP A 314 16.81 8.49 -20.72
N ALA A 315 16.50 7.20 -20.85
CA ALA A 315 15.38 6.73 -21.65
C ALA A 315 14.07 7.36 -21.16
N SER A 316 13.35 8.02 -22.07
CA SER A 316 12.09 8.68 -21.73
C SER A 316 11.01 7.66 -21.38
N LEU A 317 10.12 8.03 -20.46
CA LEU A 317 8.98 7.22 -20.06
C LEU A 317 8.15 6.78 -21.27
N ALA A 318 7.88 7.71 -22.21
CA ALA A 318 7.12 7.43 -23.43
C ALA A 318 7.80 6.42 -24.36
N LYS A 319 9.14 6.28 -24.31
CA LYS A 319 9.88 5.26 -25.04
C LYS A 319 9.74 3.90 -24.33
N LEU A 320 9.92 3.86 -23.01
CA LEU A 320 9.82 2.64 -22.20
C LEU A 320 8.41 2.04 -22.21
N GLU A 321 7.36 2.87 -22.18
CA GLU A 321 5.96 2.42 -22.27
C GLU A 321 5.61 1.69 -23.57
N LYS A 322 6.43 1.82 -24.62
CA LYS A 322 6.23 1.16 -25.92
C LYS A 322 6.90 -0.20 -26.02
N LEU A 323 7.64 -0.62 -24.99
CA LEU A 323 8.39 -1.88 -24.97
C LEU A 323 7.50 -3.01 -24.45
N PRO A 324 6.98 -3.89 -25.31
CA PRO A 324 5.95 -4.86 -24.93
C PRO A 324 6.42 -5.85 -23.86
N TYR A 325 7.68 -6.32 -23.92
CA TYR A 325 8.17 -7.30 -22.96
C TYR A 325 8.47 -6.68 -21.60
N LEU A 326 9.06 -5.47 -21.55
CA LEU A 326 9.18 -4.70 -20.32
C LEU A 326 7.80 -4.47 -19.69
N THR A 327 6.81 -4.00 -20.45
CA THR A 327 5.45 -3.83 -19.95
C THR A 327 4.88 -5.13 -19.42
N ALA A 328 5.10 -6.27 -20.10
CA ALA A 328 4.66 -7.57 -19.65
C ALA A 328 5.31 -8.01 -18.32
N VAL A 329 6.63 -7.81 -18.17
CA VAL A 329 7.38 -8.08 -16.92
C VAL A 329 6.83 -7.25 -15.76
N LEU A 330 6.61 -5.95 -15.97
CA LEU A 330 6.08 -5.06 -14.93
C LEU A 330 4.64 -5.43 -14.56
N THR A 331 3.82 -5.79 -15.56
CA THR A 331 2.43 -6.21 -15.36
C THR A 331 2.36 -7.51 -14.54
N GLU A 332 3.23 -8.47 -14.84
CA GLU A 332 3.33 -9.71 -14.07
C GLU A 332 3.83 -9.47 -12.63
N GLY A 333 4.80 -8.57 -12.48
CA GLY A 333 5.25 -8.08 -11.18
C GLY A 333 4.14 -7.52 -10.32
N LEU A 334 3.35 -6.61 -10.88
CA LEU A 334 2.19 -6.01 -10.20
C LEU A 334 1.06 -7.01 -9.95
N ARG A 335 0.90 -8.04 -10.79
CA ARG A 335 -0.03 -9.14 -10.51
C ARG A 335 0.37 -9.85 -9.22
N LEU A 336 1.64 -10.23 -9.09
CA LEU A 336 2.18 -10.95 -7.94
C LEU A 336 2.49 -10.05 -6.73
N SER A 337 2.54 -8.73 -6.93
CA SER A 337 2.71 -7.69 -5.91
C SER A 337 1.77 -6.51 -6.16
N PRO A 338 0.45 -6.64 -5.89
CA PRO A 338 -0.50 -5.53 -6.00
C PRO A 338 -0.34 -4.47 -4.88
N ALA A 339 0.82 -4.42 -4.21
CA ALA A 339 1.20 -3.63 -3.04
C ALA A 339 0.35 -3.85 -1.76
N ILE A 340 -0.97 -4.01 -1.90
CA ILE A 340 -1.94 -4.16 -0.83
C ILE A 340 -2.37 -5.63 -0.75
N ALA A 341 -2.14 -6.26 0.39
CA ALA A 341 -2.61 -7.62 0.65
C ALA A 341 -4.02 -7.64 1.25
N THR A 342 -4.46 -6.53 1.84
CA THR A 342 -5.73 -6.49 2.55
C THR A 342 -6.95 -6.50 1.63
N ARG A 343 -8.05 -7.04 2.16
CA ARG A 343 -9.34 -7.09 1.47
C ARG A 343 -9.89 -5.68 1.29
N MET A 344 -10.11 -5.30 0.04
CA MET A 344 -10.66 -3.98 -0.29
C MET A 344 -12.19 -4.03 -0.30
N ALA A 345 -12.80 -3.57 0.79
CA ALA A 345 -14.25 -3.50 0.91
C ALA A 345 -14.86 -2.24 0.26
N ARG A 346 -16.10 -2.36 -0.19
CA ARG A 346 -17.00 -1.29 -0.61
C ARG A 346 -18.34 -1.49 0.09
N VAL A 347 -19.02 -0.39 0.36
CA VAL A 347 -20.35 -0.39 0.99
C VAL A 347 -21.30 0.31 0.04
N ALA A 348 -22.42 -0.32 -0.30
CA ALA A 348 -23.54 0.32 -0.98
C ALA A 348 -24.52 0.83 0.11
N PRO A 349 -24.57 2.14 0.39
CA PRO A 349 -25.37 2.66 1.50
C PRO A 349 -26.87 2.79 1.16
N ASP A 350 -27.18 2.92 -0.12
CA ASP A 350 -28.46 3.38 -0.67
C ASP A 350 -29.32 2.25 -1.24
N ARG A 351 -28.75 1.06 -1.42
CA ARG A 351 -29.44 -0.07 -2.05
C ARG A 351 -28.89 -1.43 -1.63
N ASP A 352 -29.76 -2.42 -1.70
CA ASP A 352 -29.36 -3.82 -1.63
C ASP A 352 -28.59 -4.20 -2.89
N LEU A 353 -27.58 -5.05 -2.75
CA LEU A 353 -26.83 -5.63 -3.86
C LEU A 353 -27.38 -7.02 -4.19
N THR A 354 -27.47 -7.34 -5.47
CA THR A 354 -27.79 -8.70 -5.93
C THR A 354 -26.52 -9.32 -6.52
N TYR A 355 -26.11 -10.46 -5.99
CA TYR A 355 -24.97 -11.23 -6.49
C TYR A 355 -25.37 -12.69 -6.68
N VAL A 356 -25.44 -13.13 -7.93
CA VAL A 356 -25.99 -14.45 -8.30
C VAL A 356 -27.41 -14.61 -7.70
N LYS A 357 -27.59 -15.47 -6.71
CA LYS A 357 -28.86 -15.70 -5.99
C LYS A 357 -28.96 -14.94 -4.67
N TRP A 358 -27.89 -14.27 -4.25
CA TRP A 358 -27.79 -13.64 -2.95
C TRP A 358 -28.25 -12.19 -3.01
N LYS A 359 -29.13 -11.82 -2.08
CA LYS A 359 -29.50 -10.44 -1.81
C LYS A 359 -28.74 -9.96 -0.58
N ILE A 360 -27.82 -9.04 -0.79
CA ILE A 360 -26.94 -8.45 0.23
C ILE A 360 -27.58 -7.11 0.63
N PRO A 361 -27.97 -6.93 1.90
CA PRO A 361 -28.60 -5.68 2.36
C PRO A 361 -27.71 -4.46 2.16
N SER A 362 -28.32 -3.29 1.97
CA SER A 362 -27.62 -2.01 2.03
C SER A 362 -26.82 -1.85 3.34
N GLY A 363 -25.75 -1.07 3.28
CA GLY A 363 -24.83 -0.87 4.41
C GLY A 363 -23.90 -2.05 4.69
N THR A 364 -23.99 -3.15 3.93
CA THR A 364 -23.13 -4.33 4.08
C THR A 364 -21.81 -4.15 3.31
N PRO A 365 -20.64 -4.21 4.00
CA PRO A 365 -19.35 -4.30 3.31
C PRO A 365 -19.23 -5.55 2.44
N VAL A 366 -18.86 -5.35 1.19
CA VAL A 366 -18.50 -6.41 0.24
C VAL A 366 -17.10 -6.10 -0.28
N GLY A 367 -16.19 -7.07 -0.21
CA GLY A 367 -14.81 -6.85 -0.60
C GLY A 367 -14.20 -8.06 -1.30
N MET A 368 -13.20 -7.78 -2.11
CA MET A 368 -12.37 -8.78 -2.78
C MET A 368 -10.94 -8.63 -2.30
N THR A 369 -10.20 -9.75 -2.28
CA THR A 369 -8.78 -9.74 -1.93
C THR A 369 -7.96 -9.91 -3.20
N LEU A 370 -7.24 -8.85 -3.60
CA LEU A 370 -6.46 -8.86 -4.84
C LEU A 370 -5.45 -9.99 -4.87
N MET A 371 -4.77 -10.26 -3.76
CA MET A 371 -3.83 -11.39 -3.69
C MET A 371 -4.50 -12.71 -4.08
N LEU A 372 -5.73 -12.98 -3.60
CA LEU A 372 -6.45 -14.21 -3.96
C LEU A 372 -6.92 -14.18 -5.42
N MET A 373 -7.47 -13.06 -5.90
CA MET A 373 -7.90 -12.93 -7.30
C MET A 373 -6.73 -13.11 -8.27
N HIS A 374 -5.60 -12.46 -8.01
CA HIS A 374 -4.42 -12.48 -8.86
C HIS A 374 -3.67 -13.80 -8.79
N THR A 375 -3.92 -14.64 -7.78
CA THR A 375 -3.30 -15.98 -7.64
C THR A 375 -4.30 -17.12 -7.83
N ASP A 376 -5.47 -16.81 -8.40
CA ASP A 376 -6.51 -17.79 -8.66
C ASP A 376 -6.15 -18.66 -9.89
N PRO A 377 -6.04 -19.99 -9.74
CA PRO A 377 -5.71 -20.89 -10.85
C PRO A 377 -6.79 -20.93 -11.95
N ASP A 378 -8.04 -20.54 -11.66
CA ASP A 378 -9.12 -20.47 -12.66
C ASP A 378 -8.97 -19.25 -13.59
N LEU A 379 -8.21 -18.25 -13.15
CA LEU A 379 -7.94 -17.01 -13.88
C LEU A 379 -6.54 -16.99 -14.50
N TYR A 380 -5.56 -17.59 -13.82
CA TYR A 380 -4.16 -17.61 -14.21
C TYR A 380 -3.62 -19.04 -14.15
N ALA A 381 -3.28 -19.62 -15.31
CA ALA A 381 -2.55 -20.88 -15.35
C ALA A 381 -1.18 -20.71 -14.68
N ASP A 382 -0.82 -21.69 -13.83
CA ASP A 382 0.30 -21.64 -12.90
C ASP A 382 0.43 -20.26 -12.21
N PRO A 383 -0.52 -19.93 -11.31
CA PRO A 383 -0.71 -18.56 -10.84
C PRO A 383 0.45 -18.03 -10.01
N LEU A 384 1.29 -18.90 -9.44
CA LEU A 384 2.43 -18.49 -8.61
C LEU A 384 3.73 -18.36 -9.42
N HIS A 385 3.77 -18.91 -10.63
CA HIS A 385 4.90 -18.74 -11.54
C HIS A 385 4.89 -17.34 -12.16
N PHE A 386 6.08 -16.73 -12.22
CA PHE A 386 6.31 -15.42 -12.83
C PHE A 386 6.46 -15.61 -14.34
N GLU A 387 5.39 -15.37 -15.09
CA GLU A 387 5.33 -15.60 -16.53
C GLU A 387 4.91 -14.32 -17.25
N PRO A 388 5.85 -13.50 -17.74
CA PRO A 388 5.54 -12.31 -18.52
C PRO A 388 4.75 -12.61 -19.81
N ASP A 389 4.96 -13.76 -20.46
CA ASP A 389 4.34 -14.06 -21.76
C ASP A 389 2.81 -14.12 -21.70
N ARG A 390 2.22 -14.30 -20.51
CA ARG A 390 0.76 -14.24 -20.33
C ARG A 390 0.14 -12.90 -20.72
N TRP A 391 0.95 -11.84 -20.80
CA TRP A 391 0.55 -10.49 -21.16
C TRP A 391 0.88 -10.16 -22.62
N LEU A 392 1.60 -11.02 -23.33
CA LEU A 392 1.91 -10.86 -24.75
C LEU A 392 0.77 -11.43 -25.60
N GLY A 393 -0.20 -10.58 -25.93
CA GLY A 393 -1.37 -10.95 -26.74
C GLY A 393 -2.62 -10.20 -26.32
N GLN A 394 -3.77 -10.52 -26.92
CA GLN A 394 -5.04 -9.85 -26.58
C GLN A 394 -5.99 -10.73 -25.76
N GLY A 395 -6.58 -10.14 -24.72
CA GLY A 395 -7.97 -10.46 -24.32
C GLY A 395 -8.23 -11.73 -23.52
N SER A 396 -7.29 -12.22 -22.71
CA SER A 396 -7.53 -13.39 -21.84
C SER A 396 -8.37 -13.05 -20.60
N LYS A 397 -8.96 -14.06 -19.94
CA LYS A 397 -9.65 -13.89 -18.63
C LYS A 397 -8.76 -13.20 -17.59
N ALA A 398 -7.46 -13.47 -17.63
CA ALA A 398 -6.43 -12.84 -16.80
C ALA A 398 -6.43 -11.30 -16.91
N HIS A 399 -6.66 -10.74 -18.10
CA HIS A 399 -6.70 -9.28 -18.30
C HIS A 399 -7.92 -8.63 -17.64
N LYS A 400 -9.06 -9.33 -17.58
CA LYS A 400 -10.28 -8.80 -16.96
C LYS A 400 -10.22 -8.77 -15.44
N ALA A 401 -9.49 -9.71 -14.85
CA ALA A 401 -9.31 -9.81 -13.40
C ALA A 401 -8.13 -8.98 -12.86
N TYR A 402 -7.27 -8.48 -13.75
CA TYR A 402 -6.10 -7.69 -13.37
C TYR A 402 -6.52 -6.31 -12.83
N ALA A 403 -6.22 -6.07 -11.55
CA ALA A 403 -6.59 -4.84 -10.86
C ALA A 403 -5.59 -4.46 -9.73
N PRO A 404 -4.28 -4.39 -9.99
CA PRO A 404 -3.28 -4.13 -8.95
C PRO A 404 -3.44 -2.76 -8.26
N PHE A 405 -4.08 -1.80 -8.94
CA PHE A 405 -4.37 -0.47 -8.42
C PHE A 405 -5.84 -0.30 -7.99
N GLY A 406 -6.60 -1.40 -7.93
CA GLY A 406 -8.06 -1.39 -7.81
C GLY A 406 -8.75 -0.84 -9.06
N GLN A 407 -10.06 -0.60 -8.95
CA GLN A 407 -10.90 -0.12 -10.05
C GLN A 407 -11.91 0.95 -9.59
N GLY A 408 -12.42 1.72 -10.56
CA GLY A 408 -13.43 2.75 -10.38
C GLY A 408 -12.88 4.04 -9.78
N THR A 409 -13.77 4.91 -9.29
CA THR A 409 -13.44 6.27 -8.81
C THR A 409 -12.52 6.29 -7.58
N ARG A 410 -12.34 5.15 -6.91
CA ARG A 410 -11.46 4.96 -5.75
C ARG A 410 -10.18 4.16 -6.08
N MET A 411 -9.84 4.01 -7.36
CA MET A 411 -8.57 3.41 -7.77
C MET A 411 -7.38 4.25 -7.27
N CYS A 412 -6.18 3.66 -7.20
CA CYS A 412 -4.97 4.33 -6.72
C CYS A 412 -4.79 5.72 -7.37
N ILE A 413 -4.44 6.72 -6.55
CA ILE A 413 -4.15 8.07 -7.07
C ILE A 413 -2.79 8.15 -7.74
N GLY A 414 -1.78 7.51 -7.14
CA GLY A 414 -0.41 7.50 -7.63
C GLY A 414 -0.12 6.47 -8.71
N MET A 415 -1.14 5.87 -9.36
CA MET A 415 -0.93 4.79 -10.33
C MET A 415 0.05 5.18 -11.44
N HIS A 416 -0.09 6.38 -12.01
CA HIS A 416 0.78 6.83 -13.09
C HIS A 416 2.22 7.08 -12.62
N LEU A 417 2.41 7.60 -11.41
CA LEU A 417 3.73 7.78 -10.80
C LEU A 417 4.40 6.42 -10.53
N ALA A 418 3.67 5.47 -9.94
CA ALA A 418 4.17 4.12 -9.71
C ALA A 418 4.60 3.42 -11.01
N TRP A 419 3.82 3.54 -12.09
CA TRP A 419 4.24 3.02 -13.40
C TRP A 419 5.50 3.71 -13.91
N ALA A 420 5.64 5.03 -13.77
CA ALA A 420 6.83 5.75 -14.19
C ALA A 420 8.09 5.27 -13.44
N GLU A 421 7.99 5.13 -12.12
CA GLU A 421 9.04 4.56 -11.27
C GLU A 421 9.42 3.14 -11.72
N LEU A 422 8.43 2.26 -11.95
CA LEU A 422 8.65 0.88 -12.39
C LEU A 422 9.36 0.82 -13.74
N TYR A 423 8.90 1.57 -14.75
CA TYR A 423 9.52 1.60 -16.07
C TYR A 423 10.96 2.07 -16.00
N ILE A 424 11.19 3.24 -15.39
CA ILE A 424 12.51 3.89 -15.38
C ILE A 424 13.49 3.09 -14.53
N ALA A 425 13.11 2.69 -13.31
CA ALA A 425 14.02 1.99 -12.41
C ALA A 425 14.37 0.59 -12.92
N ILE A 426 13.39 -0.23 -13.36
CA ILE A 426 13.68 -1.59 -13.81
C ILE A 426 14.52 -1.59 -15.09
N ALA A 427 14.19 -0.75 -16.08
CA ALA A 427 14.97 -0.64 -17.30
C ALA A 427 16.42 -0.25 -17.01
N SER A 428 16.61 0.77 -16.16
CA SER A 428 17.94 1.29 -15.80
C SER A 428 18.76 0.28 -14.99
N LEU A 429 18.15 -0.41 -14.04
CA LEU A 429 18.85 -1.35 -13.17
C LEU A 429 19.24 -2.62 -13.94
N VAL A 430 18.36 -3.15 -14.79
CA VAL A 430 18.59 -4.38 -15.57
C VAL A 430 19.67 -4.19 -16.65
N ILE A 431 19.76 -2.99 -17.25
CA ILE A 431 20.76 -2.71 -18.27
C ILE A 431 22.14 -2.32 -17.71
N ARG A 432 22.24 -2.01 -16.41
CA ARG A 432 23.50 -1.57 -15.79
C ARG A 432 24.12 -2.59 -14.85
N PHE A 433 23.31 -3.41 -14.21
CA PHE A 433 23.77 -4.27 -13.13
C PHE A 433 23.44 -5.72 -13.37
N ASP A 434 24.15 -6.58 -12.66
CA ASP A 434 23.86 -7.99 -12.48
C ASP A 434 23.68 -8.26 -10.98
N PHE A 435 22.51 -8.73 -10.57
CA PHE A 435 22.18 -8.99 -9.17
C PHE A 435 22.21 -10.48 -8.89
N LYS A 436 23.04 -10.88 -7.93
CA LYS A 436 23.05 -12.24 -7.40
C LYS A 436 22.33 -12.28 -6.06
N PHE A 437 21.17 -12.96 -6.05
CA PHE A 437 20.38 -13.21 -4.85
C PHE A 437 20.85 -14.50 -4.15
N SER A 438 20.69 -14.56 -2.82
CA SER A 438 20.90 -15.80 -2.07
C SER A 438 19.69 -16.73 -2.21
N PRO A 439 19.83 -18.04 -1.94
CA PRO A 439 18.68 -18.97 -1.95
C PRO A 439 17.54 -18.53 -1.01
N GLU A 440 17.85 -17.84 0.08
CA GLU A 440 16.89 -17.37 1.08
C GLU A 440 16.08 -16.15 0.59
N ALA A 441 16.51 -15.45 -0.46
CA ALA A 441 15.85 -14.25 -0.97
C ALA A 441 14.39 -14.50 -1.39
N LEU A 442 14.01 -15.74 -1.70
CA LEU A 442 12.62 -16.10 -1.98
C LEU A 442 11.69 -15.74 -0.80
N LYS A 443 12.19 -15.86 0.44
CA LYS A 443 11.43 -15.54 1.67
C LYS A 443 11.13 -14.04 1.80
N ASP A 444 11.92 -13.19 1.14
CA ASP A 444 11.74 -11.74 1.16
C ASP A 444 10.64 -11.27 0.21
N VAL A 445 10.29 -12.07 -0.80
CA VAL A 445 9.30 -11.71 -1.84
C VAL A 445 8.04 -12.59 -1.85
N THR A 446 8.06 -13.68 -1.07
CA THR A 446 6.91 -14.58 -0.91
C THR A 446 5.90 -13.98 0.05
N TRP A 447 4.66 -13.86 -0.40
CA TRP A 447 3.57 -13.37 0.44
C TRP A 447 3.27 -14.36 1.57
N ALA A 448 3.32 -13.86 2.80
CA ALA A 448 3.12 -14.65 4.01
C ALA A 448 1.96 -14.13 4.87
N SER A 449 1.66 -12.83 4.86
CA SER A 449 0.61 -12.26 5.72
C SER A 449 0.00 -10.97 5.16
N ASP A 450 -1.19 -10.62 5.66
CA ASP A 450 -1.81 -9.31 5.47
C ASP A 450 -1.29 -8.34 6.53
N GLN A 451 -0.48 -7.37 6.11
CA GLN A 451 0.07 -6.30 6.94
C GLN A 451 -0.50 -4.94 6.52
N PHE A 452 -1.74 -4.91 5.98
CA PHE A 452 -2.25 -3.89 5.06
C PHE A 452 -1.55 -3.99 3.69
N THR A 453 -0.24 -3.79 3.68
CA THR A 453 0.65 -4.16 2.58
C THR A 453 0.96 -5.67 2.61
N ILE A 454 1.73 -6.14 1.63
CA ILE A 454 2.17 -7.53 1.58
C ILE A 454 3.23 -7.79 2.66
N GLY A 455 2.89 -8.60 3.66
CA GLY A 455 3.88 -9.12 4.59
C GLY A 455 4.57 -10.34 4.03
N THR A 456 5.90 -10.36 4.04
CA THR A 456 6.72 -11.50 3.59
C THR A 456 7.39 -12.20 4.76
N GLU A 457 7.88 -13.43 4.57
CA GLU A 457 8.41 -14.24 5.66
C GLU A 457 9.64 -13.62 6.31
N ALA A 458 10.53 -13.05 5.49
CA ALA A 458 11.76 -12.40 5.93
C ALA A 458 11.65 -10.87 6.05
N ARG A 459 10.42 -10.34 6.00
CA ARG A 459 10.12 -8.90 6.10
C ARG A 459 10.84 -8.07 5.02
N ASN A 460 10.84 -8.54 3.77
CA ASN A 460 11.35 -7.81 2.61
C ASN A 460 12.69 -7.13 2.86
N ARG A 461 13.62 -7.88 3.46
CA ARG A 461 15.00 -7.47 3.68
C ARG A 461 15.87 -7.97 2.54
N LEU A 462 15.34 -7.88 1.33
CA LEU A 462 15.97 -8.43 0.13
C LEU A 462 17.39 -7.88 -0.01
N LYS A 463 18.34 -8.80 -0.12
CA LYS A 463 19.75 -8.50 -0.33
C LYS A 463 20.25 -9.09 -1.63
N ALA A 464 21.23 -8.43 -2.23
CA ALA A 464 21.89 -8.93 -3.43
C ALA A 464 23.36 -8.54 -3.43
N VAL A 465 24.20 -9.38 -4.03
CA VAL A 465 25.53 -8.97 -4.46
C VAL A 465 25.38 -8.32 -5.83
N VAL A 466 25.82 -7.07 -5.95
CA VAL A 466 25.71 -6.28 -7.20
C VAL A 466 27.00 -6.33 -8.00
N ARG A 467 26.89 -6.53 -9.31
CA ARG A 467 27.99 -6.46 -10.29
C ARG A 467 27.58 -5.55 -11.44
N ARG A 468 28.54 -5.07 -12.24
CA ARG A 468 28.22 -4.37 -13.48
C ARG A 468 27.82 -5.39 -14.55
N PHE A 469 26.75 -5.09 -15.28
CA PHE A 469 26.43 -5.79 -16.50
C PHE A 469 27.26 -5.20 -17.64
N ASN A 470 28.00 -6.06 -18.34
CA ASN A 470 28.69 -5.72 -19.57
C ASN A 470 27.90 -6.39 -20.71
N PRO A 471 27.22 -5.62 -21.58
CA PRO A 471 26.33 -6.12 -22.62
C PRO A 471 26.97 -7.08 -23.62
#